data_AF-A0A934MBY9-F1
#
_entry.id   AF-A0A934MBY9-F1
#
_cell.length_a   1.000
_cell.length_b   1.000
_cell.length_c   1.000
_cell.angle_alpha   90.00
_cell.angle_beta   90.00
_cell.angle_gamma   90.00
#
_symmetry.space_group_name_H-M   'P 1'
#
loop_
_entity.id
_entity.type
_entity.pdbx_description
1 polymer ?
#
loop_
_entity_poly.entity_id
_entity_poly.type
_entity_poly.pdbx_seq_one_letter_code
_entity_poly.pdbx_strand_id
1 'polypeptide(L)'
;MRTYLMTVAAIAALIAPASAQVMPEGSVTAGAITGGSVYQSGPSVSLTPGATQDAISSDWNQIGTISDVVLSSGGELIGILATLEMGEVFLPVESANLVAAPGQDFAFVTDLTLEELQGQAQ
;
A
#
# COMPACT_ATOMS: atom_id res chain seq x y z
N MET A 1 -3.84 55.16 46.48
CA MET A 1 -3.55 53.88 45.81
C MET A 1 -4.05 53.99 44.37
N ARG A 2 -3.16 54.04 43.36
CA ARG A 2 -3.52 54.11 41.93
C ARG A 2 -3.33 52.71 41.34
N THR A 3 -4.43 52.07 40.98
CA THR A 3 -4.48 50.70 40.43
C THR A 3 -3.90 50.70 39.02
N TYR A 4 -2.93 49.82 38.76
CA TYR A 4 -2.38 49.57 37.42
C TYR A 4 -3.30 48.61 36.66
N LEU A 5 -3.79 49.03 35.50
CA LEU A 5 -4.42 48.14 34.51
C LEU A 5 -3.31 47.55 33.63
N MET A 6 -2.97 46.28 33.85
CA MET A 6 -2.18 45.49 32.90
C MET A 6 -3.10 44.97 31.79
N THR A 7 -2.86 45.41 30.57
CA THR A 7 -3.53 44.88 29.37
C THR A 7 -2.76 43.66 28.87
N VAL A 8 -3.40 42.49 28.86
CA VAL A 8 -2.85 41.28 28.22
C VAL A 8 -3.28 41.29 26.76
N ALA A 9 -2.33 41.33 25.84
CA ALA A 9 -2.58 41.15 24.41
C ALA A 9 -2.71 39.64 24.11
N ALA A 10 -3.88 39.21 23.64
CA ALA A 10 -4.08 37.85 23.16
C ALA A 10 -3.52 37.71 21.73
N ILE A 11 -2.57 36.80 21.53
CA ILE A 11 -2.08 36.39 20.20
C ILE A 11 -3.04 35.31 19.69
N ALA A 12 -3.86 35.63 18.70
CA ALA A 12 -4.67 34.65 18.00
C ALA A 12 -3.79 33.91 16.98
N ALA A 13 -3.52 32.62 17.21
CA ALA A 13 -2.89 31.77 16.20
C ALA A 13 -3.91 31.48 15.07
N LEU A 14 -3.57 31.85 13.83
CA LEU A 14 -4.34 31.43 12.66
C LEU A 14 -4.16 29.91 12.47
N ILE A 15 -5.25 29.15 12.67
CA ILE A 15 -5.32 27.75 12.26
C ILE A 15 -5.67 27.75 10.78
N ALA A 16 -4.70 27.45 9.91
CA ALA A 16 -5.00 27.23 8.49
C ALA A 16 -5.85 25.95 8.35
N PRO A 17 -6.95 25.95 7.56
CA PRO A 17 -7.69 24.73 7.32
C PRO A 17 -6.82 23.77 6.51
N ALA A 18 -6.66 22.54 7.01
CA ALA A 18 -6.10 21.45 6.22
C ALA A 18 -6.96 21.32 4.95
N SER A 19 -6.35 21.52 3.79
CA SER A 19 -7.06 21.37 2.52
C SER A 19 -7.37 19.89 2.34
N ALA A 20 -8.64 19.51 2.45
CA ALA A 20 -9.07 18.16 2.12
C ALA A 20 -8.74 17.90 0.65
N GLN A 21 -7.85 16.95 0.38
CA GLN A 21 -7.53 16.53 -0.99
C GLN A 21 -8.75 15.79 -1.54
N VAL A 22 -9.40 16.35 -2.56
CA VAL A 22 -10.50 15.68 -3.27
C VAL A 22 -9.90 14.61 -4.17
N MET A 23 -10.05 13.35 -3.79
CA MET A 23 -9.69 12.21 -4.63
C MET A 23 -10.87 11.85 -5.54
N PRO A 24 -10.66 11.56 -6.83
CA PRO A 24 -11.72 11.01 -7.69
C PRO A 24 -12.27 9.70 -7.10
N GLU A 25 -13.58 9.48 -7.25
CA GLU A 25 -14.21 8.24 -6.79
C GLU A 25 -13.54 7.00 -7.44
N GLY A 26 -13.26 5.98 -6.64
CA GLY A 26 -12.55 4.77 -7.08
C GLY A 26 -11.03 4.88 -7.17
N SER A 27 -10.43 6.02 -6.78
CA SER A 27 -8.96 6.17 -6.75
C SER A 27 -8.34 5.49 -5.52
N VAL A 28 -7.20 4.85 -5.70
CA VAL A 28 -6.40 4.22 -4.64
C VAL A 28 -5.10 5.00 -4.45
N THR A 29 -4.73 5.32 -3.21
CA THR A 29 -3.44 5.96 -2.92
C THR A 29 -2.34 4.91 -2.83
N ALA A 30 -1.10 5.30 -3.17
CA ALA A 30 0.07 4.48 -2.87
C ALA A 30 0.12 4.10 -1.38
N GLY A 31 -0.21 5.05 -0.49
CA GLY A 31 -0.29 4.84 0.96
C GLY A 31 -1.30 3.76 1.40
N ALA A 32 -2.38 3.56 0.64
CA ALA A 32 -3.34 2.49 0.90
C ALA A 32 -2.83 1.11 0.45
N ILE A 33 -1.86 1.07 -0.47
CA ILE A 33 -1.25 -0.15 -0.99
C ILE A 33 -0.05 -0.56 -0.13
N THR A 34 0.80 0.41 0.23
CA THR A 34 1.96 0.17 1.10
C THR A 34 1.56 -0.28 2.50
N GLY A 35 2.31 -1.20 3.08
CA GLY A 35 1.97 -1.87 4.33
C GLY A 35 1.03 -3.06 4.17
N GLY A 36 0.48 -3.25 2.97
CA GLY A 36 -0.33 -4.41 2.60
C GLY A 36 0.43 -5.74 2.71
N SER A 37 -0.29 -6.84 2.91
CA SER A 37 0.30 -8.18 3.02
C SER A 37 0.61 -8.79 1.65
N VAL A 38 1.69 -9.56 1.57
CA VAL A 38 2.05 -10.36 0.40
C VAL A 38 1.79 -11.83 0.70
N TYR A 39 0.95 -12.47 -0.10
CA TYR A 39 0.52 -13.85 0.06
C TYR A 39 0.97 -14.74 -1.10
N GLN A 40 1.19 -16.01 -0.79
CA GLN A 40 1.41 -17.08 -1.74
C GLN A 40 0.16 -17.97 -1.83
N SER A 41 -0.42 -18.13 -3.02
CA SER A 41 -1.66 -18.90 -3.21
C SER A 41 -1.45 -20.43 -3.32
N GLY A 42 -0.20 -20.86 -3.44
CA GLY A 42 0.16 -22.26 -3.70
C GLY A 42 -0.02 -22.67 -5.17
N PRO A 43 0.62 -23.77 -5.61
CA PRO A 43 0.76 -24.14 -7.02
C PRO A 43 -0.54 -24.60 -7.69
N SER A 44 -1.58 -24.90 -6.90
CA SER A 44 -2.87 -25.41 -7.39
C SER A 44 -3.89 -24.32 -7.68
N VAL A 45 -3.57 -23.06 -7.36
CA VAL A 45 -4.47 -21.92 -7.54
C VAL A 45 -4.01 -21.15 -8.77
N SER A 46 -4.80 -21.21 -9.84
CA SER A 46 -4.58 -20.36 -11.00
C SER A 46 -5.16 -18.97 -10.71
N LEU A 47 -4.28 -18.02 -10.42
CA LEU A 47 -4.66 -16.62 -10.34
C LEU A 47 -4.72 -16.05 -11.75
N THR A 48 -5.77 -15.31 -12.09
CA THR A 48 -5.87 -14.60 -13.37
C THR A 48 -5.29 -13.20 -13.17
N PRO A 49 -4.14 -12.83 -13.77
CA PRO A 49 -3.53 -11.53 -13.57
C PRO A 49 -4.51 -10.37 -13.73
N GLY A 50 -4.47 -9.41 -12.80
CA GLY A 50 -5.38 -8.26 -12.79
C GLY A 50 -6.83 -8.59 -12.38
N ALA A 51 -7.15 -9.84 -12.02
CA ALA A 51 -8.43 -10.16 -11.42
C ALA A 51 -8.50 -9.61 -10.00
N THR A 52 -9.59 -8.90 -9.70
CA THR A 52 -9.91 -8.52 -8.33
C THR A 52 -10.51 -9.72 -7.63
N GLN A 53 -9.94 -10.10 -6.49
CA GLN A 53 -10.53 -11.11 -5.63
C GLN A 53 -11.32 -10.42 -4.53
N ASP A 54 -12.50 -10.97 -4.22
CA ASP A 54 -13.38 -10.43 -3.18
C ASP A 54 -12.87 -10.71 -1.75
N ALA A 55 -12.00 -11.71 -1.59
CA ALA A 55 -11.50 -12.12 -0.28
C ALA A 55 -10.10 -12.75 -0.36
N ILE A 56 -9.38 -12.64 0.76
CA ILE A 56 -8.15 -13.38 1.04
C ILE A 56 -8.55 -14.81 1.43
N SER A 57 -7.98 -15.82 0.76
CA SER A 57 -8.23 -17.22 1.15
C SER A 57 -7.49 -17.58 2.42
N SER A 58 -8.11 -18.39 3.29
CA SER A 58 -7.47 -18.92 4.50
C SER A 58 -6.31 -19.87 4.21
N ASP A 59 -6.24 -20.42 3.00
CA ASP A 59 -5.21 -21.37 2.57
C ASP A 59 -3.93 -20.68 2.07
N TRP A 60 -3.93 -19.35 1.97
CA TRP A 60 -2.78 -18.61 1.48
C TRP A 60 -1.78 -18.34 2.59
N ASN A 61 -0.50 -18.51 2.26
CA ASN A 61 0.58 -18.25 3.21
C ASN A 61 1.07 -16.81 3.06
N GLN A 62 1.11 -16.04 4.15
CA GLN A 62 1.73 -14.73 4.12
C GLN A 62 3.26 -14.89 4.09
N ILE A 63 3.89 -14.28 3.09
CA ILE A 63 5.34 -14.37 2.85
C ILE A 63 6.06 -13.02 3.00
N GLY A 64 5.31 -11.93 3.17
CA GLY A 64 5.90 -10.61 3.38
C GLY A 64 4.88 -9.46 3.42
N THR A 65 5.41 -8.27 3.15
CA THR A 65 4.68 -6.99 3.20
C THR A 65 5.09 -6.09 2.04
N ILE A 66 4.14 -5.33 1.49
CA ILE A 66 4.37 -4.33 0.46
C ILE A 66 5.12 -3.14 1.08
N SER A 67 6.34 -2.90 0.62
CA SER A 67 7.21 -1.81 1.05
C SER A 67 6.86 -0.50 0.33
N ASP A 68 6.81 -0.56 -1.00
CA ASP A 68 6.54 0.61 -1.85
C ASP A 68 5.87 0.22 -3.18
N VAL A 69 5.37 1.20 -3.91
CA VAL A 69 4.86 1.07 -5.28
C VAL A 69 5.89 1.61 -6.28
N VAL A 70 5.99 0.94 -7.43
CA VAL A 70 6.97 1.32 -8.46
C VAL A 70 6.22 1.82 -9.69
N LEU A 71 6.55 3.06 -10.08
CA LEU A 71 6.01 3.69 -11.28
C LEU A 71 7.08 3.72 -12.39
N SER A 72 6.65 3.64 -13.64
CA SER A 72 7.47 3.99 -14.80
C SER A 72 7.77 5.50 -14.78
N SER A 73 8.76 5.92 -15.56
CA SER A 73 9.06 7.35 -15.76
C SER A 73 7.89 8.15 -16.35
N GLY A 74 6.92 7.47 -16.98
CA GLY A 74 5.67 8.07 -17.46
C GLY A 74 4.57 8.18 -16.40
N GLY A 75 4.81 7.67 -15.18
CA GLY A 75 3.85 7.68 -14.07
C GLY A 75 2.89 6.48 -14.06
N GLU A 76 3.15 5.44 -14.85
CA GLU A 76 2.33 4.22 -14.87
C GLU A 76 2.78 3.24 -13.79
N LEU A 77 1.85 2.63 -13.05
CA LEU A 77 2.19 1.59 -12.07
C LEU A 77 2.71 0.35 -12.79
N ILE A 78 3.97 0.00 -12.57
CA ILE A 78 4.63 -1.16 -13.20
C ILE A 78 4.86 -2.32 -12.21
N GLY A 79 4.76 -2.07 -10.92
CA GLY A 79 4.90 -3.11 -9.91
C GLY A 79 4.95 -2.57 -8.49
N ILE A 80 5.37 -3.43 -7.56
CA ILE A 80 5.57 -3.10 -6.16
C ILE A 80 6.93 -3.61 -5.68
N LEU A 81 7.43 -3.04 -4.60
CA LEU A 81 8.51 -3.61 -3.80
C LEU A 81 7.89 -4.35 -2.62
N ALA A 82 8.28 -5.61 -2.42
CA ALA A 82 7.87 -6.42 -1.30
C ALA A 82 9.06 -6.70 -0.38
N THR A 83 8.91 -6.42 0.90
CA THR A 83 9.82 -6.93 1.92
C THR A 83 9.40 -8.35 2.28
N LEU A 84 10.26 -9.31 1.96
CA LEU A 84 10.14 -10.72 2.33
C LEU A 84 11.17 -11.03 3.43
N GLU A 85 11.10 -12.22 4.03
CA GLU A 85 12.06 -12.64 5.08
C GLU A 85 13.53 -12.62 4.60
N MET A 86 13.76 -12.66 3.30
CA MET A 86 15.09 -12.75 2.70
C MET A 86 15.58 -11.41 2.12
N GLY A 87 14.77 -10.35 2.16
CA GLY A 87 15.08 -9.05 1.58
C GLY A 87 13.96 -8.46 0.76
N GLU A 88 14.27 -7.36 0.08
CA GLU A 88 13.33 -6.62 -0.76
C GLU A 88 13.36 -7.13 -2.20
N VAL A 89 12.19 -7.39 -2.78
CA VAL A 89 12.02 -7.96 -4.12
C VAL A 89 11.03 -7.13 -4.92
N PHE A 90 11.32 -6.90 -6.19
CA PHE A 90 10.39 -6.28 -7.13
C PHE A 90 9.40 -7.30 -7.67
N LEU A 91 8.11 -6.97 -7.62
CA LEU A 91 7.01 -7.80 -8.16
C LEU A 91 6.27 -7.00 -9.24
N PRO A 92 6.26 -7.46 -10.50
CA PRO A 92 5.58 -6.75 -11.58
C PRO A 92 4.06 -6.78 -11.41
N VAL A 93 3.40 -5.69 -11.81
CA VAL A 93 1.93 -5.59 -11.72
C VAL A 93 1.22 -6.58 -12.63
N GLU A 94 1.87 -7.04 -13.70
CA GLU A 94 1.38 -8.07 -14.61
C GLU A 94 1.31 -9.45 -13.96
N SER A 95 1.99 -9.65 -12.83
CA SER A 95 1.88 -10.83 -11.98
C SER A 95 1.01 -10.56 -10.75
N ALA A 96 0.48 -9.34 -10.62
CA ALA A 96 -0.26 -8.91 -9.46
C ALA A 96 -1.73 -9.32 -9.53
N ASN A 97 -2.19 -9.92 -8.44
CA ASN A 97 -3.59 -9.95 -8.08
C ASN A 97 -3.74 -9.08 -6.84
N LEU A 98 -4.16 -7.83 -7.05
CA LEU A 98 -4.46 -6.94 -5.94
C LEU A 98 -5.83 -7.32 -5.38
N VAL A 99 -5.82 -7.77 -4.14
CA VAL A 99 -7.03 -8.14 -3.40
C VAL A 99 -7.41 -6.96 -2.53
N ALA A 100 -8.52 -6.33 -2.87
CA ALA A 100 -9.14 -5.29 -2.05
C ALA A 100 -10.32 -5.91 -1.32
N ALA A 101 -10.06 -6.58 -0.19
CA ALA A 101 -11.15 -7.09 0.64
C ALA A 101 -11.84 -5.91 1.35
N PRO A 102 -13.18 -5.87 1.44
CA PRO A 102 -13.90 -4.78 2.10
C PRO A 102 -13.42 -4.57 3.55
N GLY A 103 -12.88 -3.39 3.85
CA GLY A 103 -12.38 -3.04 5.19
C GLY A 103 -11.02 -3.63 5.56
N GLN A 104 -10.28 -4.17 4.60
CA GLN A 104 -8.90 -4.64 4.77
C GLN A 104 -7.93 -3.82 3.90
N ASP A 105 -6.67 -3.77 4.33
CA ASP A 105 -5.58 -3.21 3.53
C ASP A 105 -5.43 -4.00 2.22
N PHE A 106 -4.94 -3.33 1.17
CA PHE A 106 -4.65 -4.01 -0.09
C PHE A 106 -3.67 -5.16 0.14
N ALA A 107 -3.93 -6.30 -0.48
CA ALA A 107 -3.01 -7.43 -0.42
C ALA A 107 -2.52 -7.80 -1.82
N PHE A 108 -1.30 -8.30 -1.89
CA PHE A 108 -0.71 -8.84 -3.10
C PHE A 108 -0.70 -10.36 -3.01
N VAL A 109 -1.07 -11.04 -4.10
CA VAL A 109 -1.05 -12.50 -4.15
C VAL A 109 -0.29 -12.97 -5.38
N THR A 110 0.60 -13.94 -5.18
CA THR A 110 1.38 -14.59 -6.23
C THR A 110 1.32 -16.11 -6.13
N ASP A 111 1.43 -16.78 -7.26
CA ASP A 111 1.65 -18.22 -7.36
C ASP A 111 3.15 -18.59 -7.29
N LEU A 112 4.04 -17.61 -7.43
CA LEU A 112 5.50 -17.81 -7.41
C LEU A 112 5.98 -18.28 -6.03
N THR A 113 7.00 -19.13 -6.05
CA THR A 113 7.74 -19.55 -4.86
C THR A 113 8.77 -18.51 -4.44
N LEU A 114 9.16 -18.59 -3.17
CA LEU A 114 10.16 -17.72 -2.56
C LEU A 114 11.50 -17.76 -3.32
N GLU A 115 11.92 -18.93 -3.80
CA GLU A 115 13.12 -19.10 -4.64
C GLU A 115 12.97 -18.46 -6.03
N GLU A 116 11.80 -18.58 -6.68
CA GLU A 116 11.55 -17.96 -7.98
C GLU A 116 11.56 -16.44 -7.88
N LEU A 117 11.02 -15.89 -6.79
CA LEU A 117 11.06 -14.46 -6.48
C LEU A 117 12.50 -13.96 -6.29
N GLN A 118 13.38 -14.74 -5.64
CA GLN A 118 14.81 -14.40 -5.57
C GLN A 118 15.48 -14.39 -6.93
N GLY A 119 15.11 -15.33 -7.81
CA GLY A 119 15.63 -15.39 -9.17
C GLY A 119 15.33 -14.13 -10.00
N GLN A 120 14.25 -13.42 -9.66
CA GLN A 120 13.85 -12.17 -10.33
C GLN A 120 14.52 -10.92 -9.75
N ALA A 121 15.10 -10.99 -8.55
CA ALA A 121 15.72 -9.87 -7.85
C ALA A 121 17.20 -9.60 -8.26
N GLN A 122 17.70 -10.27 -9.30
CA GLN A 122 19.09 -10.14 -9.80
C GLN A 122 19.24 -9.15 -10.95
#